data_AF-A0A0U0W862-F1
#
_entry.id   AF-A0A0U0W862-F1
#
_cell.length_a   1.000
_cell.length_b   1.000
_cell.length_c   1.000
_cell.angle_alpha   90.00
_cell.angle_beta   90.00
_cell.angle_gamma   90.00
#
_symmetry.space_group_name_H-M   'P 1'
#
loop_
_entity.id
_entity.type
_entity.pdbx_description
1 polymer ?
#
loop_
_entity_poly.entity_id
_entity_poly.type
_entity_poly.pdbx_seq_one_letter_code
_entity_poly.pdbx_strand_id
1 'polypeptide(L)' 'MPASDTVRHFAGRKAALSRSRCADDPELVSVSQSLKEQQLADYINETLAKAPPLTSEQRAKLAELLRPVRREASE' A
#
# COMPACT_ATOMS: atom_id res chain seq x y z
N MET A 1 -8.25 14.01 1.14
CA MET A 1 -8.25 13.71 2.59
C MET A 1 -6.85 13.98 3.13
N PRO A 2 -6.70 14.40 4.39
CA PRO A 2 -5.38 14.59 4.97
C PRO A 2 -4.73 13.20 5.18
N ALA A 3 -3.40 13.09 5.04
CA ALA A 3 -2.66 11.82 5.15
C ALA A 3 -3.01 11.02 6.41
N SER A 4 -2.85 9.70 6.43
CA SER A 4 -3.05 8.93 7.68
C SER A 4 -2.07 9.37 8.77
N ASP A 5 -2.43 9.15 10.04
CA ASP A 5 -1.56 9.42 11.18
C ASP A 5 -0.26 8.62 11.11
N THR A 6 -0.32 7.41 10.55
CA THR A 6 0.83 6.55 10.29
C THR A 6 1.79 7.17 9.27
N VAL A 7 1.26 7.73 8.17
CA VAL A 7 2.09 8.47 7.19
C VAL A 7 2.73 9.70 7.83
N ARG A 8 1.99 10.47 8.65
CA ARG A 8 2.54 11.62 9.37
C ARG A 8 3.65 11.21 10.34
N HIS A 9 3.46 10.11 11.06
CA HIS A 9 4.44 9.56 11.99
C HIS A 9 5.76 9.22 11.27
N PHE A 10 5.70 8.43 10.19
CA PHE A 10 6.90 8.05 9.44
C PHE A 10 7.55 9.24 8.74
N ALA A 11 6.77 10.21 8.24
CA ALA A 11 7.31 11.44 7.67
C ALA A 11 8.08 12.28 8.71
N GLY A 12 7.53 12.43 9.91
CA GLY A 12 8.19 13.11 11.02
C GLY A 12 9.47 12.40 11.46
N ARG A 13 9.43 11.07 11.59
CA ARG A 13 10.59 10.25 11.94
C ARG A 13 11.69 10.33 10.87
N LYS A 14 11.32 10.25 9.59
CA LYS A 14 12.26 10.39 8.47
C LYS A 14 12.96 11.76 8.50
N ALA A 15 12.19 12.83 8.70
CA ALA A 15 12.72 14.18 8.78
C ALA A 15 13.64 14.39 10.00
N ALA A 16 13.39 13.68 11.10
CA ALA A 16 14.27 13.70 12.26
C ALA A 16 15.60 12.97 11.99
N LEU A 17 15.54 11.77 11.43
CA LEU A 17 16.72 10.95 11.13
C LEU A 17 17.60 11.59 10.05
N SER A 18 17.00 12.14 8.99
CA SER A 18 17.75 12.74 7.86
C SER A 18 18.61 13.95 8.25
N ARG A 19 18.38 14.55 9.43
CA ARG A 19 19.21 15.66 9.93
C ARG A 19 20.56 15.21 10.51
N SER A 20 20.68 13.94 10.90
CA SER A 20 21.84 13.43 11.65
C SER A 20 22.42 12.13 11.11
N ARG A 21 21.76 11.49 10.15
CA ARG A 21 22.14 10.18 9.58
C ARG A 21 22.46 10.31 8.10
N CYS A 22 23.39 9.48 7.62
CA CYS A 22 23.67 9.37 6.19
C CYS A 22 22.55 8.63 5.46
N ALA A 23 22.54 8.74 4.13
CA ALA A 23 21.49 8.15 3.30
C ALA A 23 21.39 6.62 3.42
N ASP A 24 22.52 5.95 3.68
CA ASP A 24 22.61 4.49 3.77
C ASP A 24 22.41 3.96 5.20
N ASP A 25 22.10 4.85 6.15
CA ASP A 25 21.79 4.45 7.52
C ASP A 25 20.58 3.50 7.52
N PRO A 26 20.69 2.31 8.14
CA PRO A 26 19.66 1.29 8.07
C PRO A 26 18.34 1.73 8.69
N GLU A 27 18.38 2.62 9.70
CA GLU A 27 17.18 3.17 10.31
C GLU A 27 16.50 4.18 9.37
N LEU A 28 17.26 5.04 8.70
CA LEU A 28 16.73 5.96 7.70
C LEU A 28 16.12 5.23 6.50
N VAL A 29 16.77 4.16 6.04
CA VAL A 29 16.29 3.32 4.92
C VAL A 29 14.99 2.63 5.30
N SER A 30 14.93 1.97 6.47
CA SER A 30 13.72 1.27 6.93
C SER A 30 12.54 2.23 7.09
N VAL A 31 12.74 3.39 7.73
CA VAL A 31 11.68 4.41 7.87
C VAL A 31 11.22 4.93 6.51
N SER A 32 12.15 5.09 5.55
CA SER A 32 11.79 5.51 4.20
C SER A 32 10.98 4.46 3.44
N GLN A 33 11.25 3.17 3.66
CA GLN A 33 10.46 2.07 3.09
C GLN A 33 9.06 2.03 3.71
N SER A 34 8.96 2.07 5.04
CA SER A 34 7.66 2.08 5.74
C SER A 34 6.80 3.29 5.34
N LEU A 35 7.41 4.47 5.16
CA LEU A 35 6.68 5.64 4.68
C LEU A 35 6.06 5.40 3.29
N LYS A 36 6.84 4.84 2.36
CA LYS A 36 6.34 4.54 1.00
C LYS A 36 5.25 3.48 1.01
N GLU A 37 5.41 2.44 1.82
CA GLU A 37 4.41 1.37 1.97
C GLU A 37 3.08 1.93 2.45
N GLN A 38 3.09 2.76 3.51
CA GLN A 38 1.87 3.35 4.05
C GLN A 38 1.21 4.35 3.09
N GLN A 39 2.00 5.14 2.38
CA GLN A 39 1.48 6.03 1.34
C GLN A 39 0.79 5.25 0.21
N LEU A 40 1.37 4.11 -0.19
CA LEU A 40 0.77 3.24 -1.21
C LEU A 40 -0.53 2.61 -0.71
N ALA A 41 -0.56 2.13 0.53
CA ALA A 41 -1.75 1.56 1.15
C ALA A 41 -2.90 2.59 1.22
N ASP A 42 -2.61 3.81 1.71
CA ASP A 42 -3.57 4.91 1.75
C ASP A 42 -4.13 5.24 0.36
N TYR A 43 -3.24 5.29 -0.65
CA TYR A 43 -3.63 5.58 -2.03
C TYR A 43 -4.53 4.49 -2.64
N ILE A 44 -4.22 3.21 -2.38
CA ILE A 44 -5.04 2.09 -2.84
C ILE A 44 -6.44 2.19 -2.20
N ASN A 45 -6.50 2.39 -0.89
CA ASN A 45 -7.78 2.51 -0.17
C ASN A 45 -8.61 3.69 -0.66
N GLU A 46 -7.98 4.86 -0.86
CA GLU A 46 -8.66 6.04 -1.41
C GLU A 46 -9.19 5.78 -2.82
N THR A 47 -8.38 5.14 -3.67
CA THR A 47 -8.74 4.81 -5.04
C THR A 47 -9.92 3.85 -5.07
N LEU A 48 -9.91 2.81 -4.24
CA LEU A 48 -11.00 1.85 -4.11
C LEU A 48 -12.27 2.48 -3.53
N ALA A 49 -12.14 3.39 -2.56
CA ALA A 49 -13.29 4.09 -1.98
C ALA A 49 -14.01 5.01 -2.99
N LYS A 50 -13.26 5.57 -3.96
CA LYS A 50 -13.82 6.38 -5.05
C LYS A 50 -14.33 5.56 -6.22
N ALA A 51 -13.96 4.28 -6.31
CA ALA A 51 -14.35 3.45 -7.42
C ALA A 51 -15.86 3.21 -7.40
N PRO A 52 -16.58 3.43 -8.53
CA PRO A 52 -17.97 3.01 -8.61
C PRO A 52 -18.06 1.49 -8.41
N PRO A 53 -19.16 0.97 -7.84
CA PRO A 53 -19.35 -0.46 -7.69
C PRO A 53 -19.18 -1.16 -9.04
N LEU A 54 -18.39 -2.24 -9.07
CA LEU A 54 -18.24 -3.05 -10.26
C LEU A 54 -19.61 -3.54 -10.75
N THR A 55 -19.85 -3.42 -12.05
CA THR A 55 -21.07 -3.97 -12.68
C THR A 55 -21.07 -5.50 -12.56
N SER A 56 -22.25 -6.11 -12.70
CA SER A 56 -22.39 -7.56 -12.69
C SER A 56 -21.51 -8.24 -13.75
N GLU A 57 -21.39 -7.63 -14.93
CA GLU A 57 -20.54 -8.11 -16.03
C GLU A 57 -19.05 -8.01 -15.68
N GLN A 58 -18.60 -6.89 -15.11
CA GLN A 58 -17.22 -6.71 -14.67
C GLN A 58 -16.85 -7.70 -13.56
N ARG A 59 -17.76 -7.94 -12.61
CA ARG A 59 -17.59 -8.95 -11.55
C ARG A 59 -17.50 -10.36 -12.13
N ALA A 60 -18.34 -10.70 -13.11
CA ALA A 60 -18.29 -12.01 -13.77
C ALA A 60 -16.95 -12.22 -14.51
N LYS A 61 -16.47 -11.21 -15.24
CA LYS A 61 -15.18 -11.26 -15.93
C LYS A 61 -14.00 -11.38 -14.95
N LEU A 62 -14.02 -10.64 -13.85
CA LEU A 62 -13.01 -10.77 -12.80
C LEU A 62 -13.08 -12.14 -12.11
N ALA A 63 -14.28 -12.68 -11.88
CA ALA A 63 -14.44 -14.01 -11.31
C ALA A 63 -13.87 -15.10 -12.22
N GLU A 64 -14.00 -14.97 -13.54
CA GLU A 64 -13.39 -15.89 -14.52
C GLU A 64 -11.86 -15.73 -14.60
N LEU A 65 -11.34 -14.48 -14.58
CA LEU A 65 -9.89 -14.21 -14.61
C LEU A 65 -9.17 -14.65 -13.32
N LEU A 66 -9.82 -14.44 -12.17
CA LEU A 66 -9.29 -14.80 -10.85
C LEU A 66 -9.70 -16.21 -10.42
N ARG A 67 -10.45 -16.92 -11.26
CA ARG A 67 -10.75 -18.33 -11.04
C ARG A 67 -9.39 -19.04 -11.06
N PRO A 68 -8.95 -19.61 -9.93
CA PRO A 68 -7.72 -20.37 -9.94
C PRO A 68 -7.86 -21.49 -10.96
N VAL A 69 -6.74 -21.96 -11.49
CA VAL A 69 -6.56 -23.39 -11.73
C VAL A 69 -6.81 -24.10 -10.39
N ARG A 70 -8.07 -24.21 -9.93
CA ARG A 70 -8.50 -24.81 -8.65
C ARG A 70 -8.34 -26.33 -8.73
N ARG A 71 -7.11 -26.81 -8.96
CA ARG A 71 -6.84 -28.25 -9.01
C ARG A 71 -5.52 -28.71 -8.40
N GLU A 72 -4.56 -27.84 -8.08
CA GLU A 72 -3.24 -28.31 -7.56
C GLU A 72 -2.92 -27.91 -6.11
N ALA A 73 -3.79 -27.19 -5.40
CA ALA A 73 -3.59 -26.86 -3.98
C ALA A 73 -4.52 -27.67 -3.05
N SER A 74 -4.75 -28.94 -3.39
CA SER A 74 -5.48 -29.90 -2.55
C SER A 74 -4.90 -31.30 -2.78
N GLU A 75 -3.64 -31.49 -2.37
CA GLU A 75 -3.04 -32.78 -1.99
C GLU A 75 -2.31 -32.60 -0.66
#